data_AF-A0A2A2F7P8-F1
#
_entry.id   AF-A0A2A2F7P8-F1
#
_cell.length_a   1.000
_cell.length_b   1.000
_cell.length_c   1.000
_cell.angle_alpha   90.00
_cell.angle_beta   90.00
_cell.angle_gamma   90.00
#
_symmetry.space_group_name_H-M   'P 1'
#
loop_
_entity.id
_entity.type
_entity.pdbx_description
1 polymer ?
#
loop_
_entity_poly.entity_id
_entity_poly.type
_entity_poly.pdbx_seq_one_letter_code
_entity_poly.pdbx_strand_id
1 'polypeptide(L)'
;MDLKKALVDPAAVFTTPDEVVTAGELSTDDRIRILRRWEYDARELTVADDENMPGDSTPLLDQVLAALNRLGYSPDPDQEPPTKQGGV
;
A
#
# COMPACT_ATOMS: atom_id res chain seq x y z
N MET A 1 -8.72 15.35 -10.79
CA MET A 1 -7.82 14.30 -10.28
C MET A 1 -7.62 13.23 -11.36
N ASP A 2 -6.39 12.80 -11.65
CA ASP A 2 -6.12 11.74 -12.64
C ASP A 2 -6.07 10.35 -11.99
N LEU A 3 -7.23 9.66 -11.92
CA LEU A 3 -7.33 8.31 -11.34
C LEU A 3 -6.35 7.32 -11.99
N LYS A 4 -6.19 7.37 -13.32
CA LYS A 4 -5.25 6.50 -14.03
C LYS A 4 -3.81 6.67 -13.54
N LYS A 5 -3.42 7.92 -13.23
CA LYS A 5 -2.09 8.23 -12.71
C LYS A 5 -1.96 7.72 -11.27
N ALA A 6 -2.95 7.95 -10.42
CA ALA A 6 -2.95 7.48 -9.04
C ALA A 6 -2.91 5.95 -8.92
N LEU A 7 -3.45 5.21 -9.89
CA LEU A 7 -3.38 3.74 -9.95
C LEU A 7 -1.98 3.21 -10.33
N VAL A 8 -1.14 4.03 -10.95
CA VAL A 8 0.21 3.65 -11.39
C VAL A 8 1.25 4.16 -10.41
N ASP A 9 1.15 5.44 -10.05
CA ASP A 9 2.03 6.15 -9.14
C ASP A 9 1.17 7.04 -8.21
N PRO A 10 0.71 6.47 -7.07
CA PRO A 10 -0.11 7.19 -6.13
C PRO A 10 0.63 8.35 -5.46
N ALA A 11 1.93 8.20 -5.20
CA ALA A 11 2.77 9.23 -4.58
C ALA A 11 2.99 10.47 -5.47
N ALA A 12 2.88 10.31 -6.80
CA ALA A 12 2.92 11.43 -7.74
C ALA A 12 1.61 12.23 -7.85
N VAL A 13 0.55 11.80 -7.15
CA VAL A 13 -0.74 12.50 -7.16
C VAL A 13 -1.24 12.86 -5.76
N PHE A 14 -0.95 12.01 -4.79
CA PHE A 14 -1.27 12.23 -3.39
C PHE A 14 0.02 12.36 -2.59
N THR A 15 0.00 13.26 -1.61
CA THR A 15 1.14 13.43 -0.70
C THR A 15 1.05 12.43 0.43
N THR A 16 -0.17 12.10 0.87
CA THR A 16 -0.40 11.14 1.96
C THR A 16 -1.48 10.11 1.63
N PRO A 17 -1.39 8.89 2.20
CA PRO A 17 -2.42 7.86 2.05
C PRO A 17 -3.80 8.31 2.56
N ASP A 18 -3.83 9.20 3.54
CA ASP A 18 -5.06 9.76 4.12
C ASP A 18 -5.87 10.57 3.09
N GLU A 19 -5.20 11.28 2.18
CA GLU A 19 -5.87 11.99 1.08
C GLU A 19 -6.64 11.03 0.18
N VAL A 20 -6.16 9.80 -0.02
CA VAL A 20 -6.88 8.77 -0.79
C VAL A 20 -8.15 8.34 -0.04
N VAL A 21 -8.08 8.20 1.28
CA VAL A 21 -9.23 7.83 2.14
C VAL A 21 -10.28 8.93 2.17
N THR A 22 -9.86 10.19 2.16
CA THR A 22 -10.78 11.35 2.22
C THR A 22 -11.24 11.81 0.83
N ALA A 23 -10.64 11.28 -0.25
CA ALA A 23 -10.99 11.62 -1.63
C ALA A 23 -12.41 11.16 -2.00
N GLY A 24 -13.40 12.03 -1.78
CA GLY A 24 -14.83 11.80 -2.08
C GLY A 24 -15.13 11.48 -3.55
N GLU A 25 -14.22 11.80 -4.47
CA GLU A 25 -14.35 11.49 -5.90
C GLU A 25 -14.04 10.02 -6.23
N LEU A 26 -13.41 9.29 -5.30
CA LEU A 26 -13.01 7.89 -5.48
C LEU A 26 -13.99 6.94 -4.79
N SER A 27 -14.32 5.85 -5.49
CA SER A 27 -15.03 4.72 -4.89
C SER A 27 -14.12 3.99 -3.90
N THR A 28 -14.71 3.32 -2.89
CA THR A 28 -13.96 2.53 -1.91
C THR A 28 -12.98 1.54 -2.58
N ASP A 29 -13.42 0.88 -3.66
CA ASP A 29 -12.59 -0.05 -4.42
C ASP A 29 -11.36 0.64 -5.05
N ASP A 30 -11.55 1.78 -5.71
CA ASP A 30 -10.45 2.56 -6.30
C ASP A 30 -9.46 3.04 -5.24
N ARG A 31 -9.96 3.49 -4.08
CA ARG A 31 -9.10 3.88 -2.96
C ARG A 31 -8.24 2.72 -2.47
N ILE A 32 -8.83 1.53 -2.32
CA ILE A 32 -8.10 0.31 -1.94
C ILE A 32 -7.05 -0.03 -3.01
N ARG A 33 -7.39 0.04 -4.29
CA ARG A 33 -6.46 -0.25 -5.40
C ARG A 33 -5.26 0.69 -5.42
N ILE A 34 -5.50 1.98 -5.21
CA ILE A 34 -4.45 3.02 -5.11
C ILE A 34 -3.55 2.74 -3.90
N LEU A 35 -4.14 2.51 -2.72
CA LEU A 35 -3.39 2.25 -1.50
C LEU A 35 -2.58 0.95 -1.56
N ARG A 36 -3.11 -0.13 -2.15
CA ARG A 36 -2.34 -1.37 -2.40
C ARG A 36 -1.12 -1.14 -3.29
N ARG A 37 -1.26 -0.32 -4.34
CA ARG A 37 -0.11 0.05 -5.18
C ARG A 37 0.93 0.81 -4.38
N TRP A 38 0.49 1.75 -3.56
CA TRP A 38 1.36 2.55 -2.70
C TRP A 38 2.09 1.69 -1.66
N GLU A 39 1.40 0.70 -1.09
CA GLU A 39 2.00 -0.27 -0.17
C GLU A 39 3.20 -0.97 -0.81
N TYR A 40 3.02 -1.47 -2.04
CA TYR A 40 4.09 -2.13 -2.79
C TYR A 40 5.26 -1.17 -3.03
N ASP A 41 4.99 0.04 -3.52
CA ASP A 41 6.04 1.03 -3.79
C ASP A 41 6.79 1.45 -2.51
N ALA A 42 6.09 1.59 -1.37
CA ALA A 42 6.68 1.90 -0.08
C ALA A 42 7.57 0.76 0.46
N ARG A 43 7.17 -0.50 0.22
CA ARG A 43 7.98 -1.68 0.56
C ARG A 43 9.26 -1.73 -0.27
N GLU A 44 9.16 -1.49 -1.59
CA GLU A 44 10.34 -1.45 -2.48
C GLU A 44 11.28 -0.30 -2.11
N LEU A 45 10.76 0.86 -1.70
CA LEU A 45 11.57 2.00 -1.22
C LEU A 45 12.36 1.64 0.04
N THR A 46 11.79 0.79 0.91
CA THR A 46 12.45 0.35 2.15
C THR A 46 13.63 -0.57 1.85
N VAL A 47 13.56 -1.37 0.78
CA VAL A 47 14.67 -2.26 0.34
C VAL A 47 15.89 -1.46 -0.14
N ALA A 48 15.70 -0.23 -0.63
CA ALA A 48 16.78 0.59 -1.16
C ALA A 48 17.67 1.25 -0.07
N ASP A 49 17.20 1.34 1.18
CA ASP A 49 17.92 2.00 2.29
C ASP A 49 18.53 1.00 3.30
N ASP A 50 18.37 -0.30 3.09
CA ASP A 50 18.75 -1.35 4.06
C ASP A 50 20.26 -1.74 4.04
N GLU A 51 21.13 -0.84 3.58
CA GLU A 51 22.53 -0.83 4.04
C GLU A 51 22.60 0.09 5.27
N ASN A 52 22.17 -0.36 6.47
CA ASN A 52 22.87 -0.15 7.76
C ASN A 52 22.02 -0.25 9.07
N MET A 53 20.72 -0.57 9.15
CA MET A 53 20.11 -0.88 10.48
C MET A 53 18.75 -1.59 10.43
N PRO A 54 18.45 -2.50 11.38
CA PRO A 54 17.29 -3.38 11.31
C PRO A 54 16.03 -2.74 11.90
N GLY A 55 14.93 -2.76 11.14
CA GLY A 55 13.66 -3.22 11.70
C GLY A 55 12.52 -2.23 11.90
N ASP A 56 12.63 -0.96 11.51
CA ASP A 56 11.51 -0.03 11.60
C ASP A 56 10.85 0.13 10.22
N SER A 57 9.62 -0.38 10.10
CA SER A 57 8.79 -0.15 8.91
C SER A 57 8.75 1.34 8.57
N THR A 58 8.83 1.69 7.28
CA THR A 58 8.80 3.10 6.91
C THR A 58 7.48 3.73 7.37
N PRO A 59 7.49 4.98 7.87
CA PRO A 59 6.28 5.65 8.35
C PRO A 59 5.21 5.75 7.26
N LEU A 60 5.61 5.67 5.99
CA LEU A 60 4.70 5.62 4.85
C LEU A 60 3.92 4.31 4.80
N LEU A 61 4.58 3.16 4.98
CA LEU A 61 3.93 1.84 4.95
C LEU A 61 2.87 1.73 6.05
N ASP A 62 3.19 2.16 7.27
CA ASP A 62 2.22 2.17 8.38
C ASP A 62 1.00 3.04 8.08
N GLN A 63 1.21 4.21 7.48
CA GLN A 63 0.12 5.10 7.08
C GLN A 63 -0.78 4.46 6.00
N VAL A 64 -0.19 3.77 5.03
CA VAL A 64 -0.95 3.06 3.98
C VAL A 64 -1.78 1.92 4.60
N LEU A 65 -1.20 1.12 5.48
CA LEU A 65 -1.90 0.03 6.17
C LEU A 65 -3.05 0.57 7.05
N ALA A 66 -2.81 1.65 7.78
CA ALA A 66 -3.86 2.31 8.58
C ALA A 66 -4.99 2.85 7.69
N ALA A 67 -4.67 3.44 6.54
CA ALA A 67 -5.64 3.94 5.57
C ALA A 67 -6.50 2.81 4.99
N LEU A 68 -5.88 1.70 4.60
CA LEU A 68 -6.54 0.49 4.13
C LEU A 68 -7.52 -0.08 5.18
N ASN A 69 -7.07 -0.18 6.43
CA ASN A 69 -7.90 -0.65 7.53
C ASN A 69 -9.12 0.25 7.77
N ARG A 70 -8.99 1.57 7.63
CA ARG A 70 -10.12 2.52 7.72
C ARG A 70 -11.16 2.34 6.62
N LEU A 71 -10.74 1.88 5.44
CA LEU A 71 -11.65 1.54 4.34
C LEU A 71 -12.32 0.18 4.53
N GLY A 72 -12.01 -0.55 5.61
CA GLY A 72 -12.48 -1.92 5.85
C GLY A 72 -11.74 -2.95 5.01
N TYR A 73 -10.61 -2.59 4.39
CA TYR A 73 -9.72 -3.53 3.74
C TYR A 73 -8.72 -4.04 4.77
N SER A 74 -8.97 -5.24 5.28
CA SER A 74 -7.94 -6.02 5.96
C SER A 74 -7.23 -6.85 4.91
N PRO A 75 -5.89 -6.76 4.76
CA PRO A 75 -5.18 -7.82 4.05
C PRO A 75 -5.48 -9.10 4.81
N ASP A 76 -6.16 -10.05 4.17
CA ASP A 76 -6.31 -11.39 4.73
C ASP A 76 -4.91 -11.86 5.16
N PRO A 77 -4.65 -12.10 6.45
CA PRO A 77 -3.37 -12.66 6.88
C PRO A 77 -3.14 -14.06 6.29
N ASP A 78 -4.17 -14.64 5.69
CA ASP A 78 -4.18 -15.94 4.99
C ASP A 78 -3.90 -15.82 3.47
N GLN A 79 -3.68 -14.61 2.95
CA GLN A 79 -3.24 -14.38 1.56
C GLN A 79 -1.73 -14.15 1.46
N GLU A 80 -0.95 -14.80 2.33
CA GLU A 80 0.39 -15.21 1.94
C GLU A 80 0.22 -16.08 0.68
N PRO A 81 0.95 -15.81 -0.43
CA PRO A 81 0.92 -16.71 -1.57
C PRO A 81 1.24 -18.11 -1.03
N PRO A 82 0.38 -19.12 -1.24
CA PRO A 82 0.61 -20.44 -0.67
C PRO A 82 1.99 -20.85 -1.16
N THR A 83 2.93 -20.93 -0.21
CA THR A 83 4.28 -21.36 -0.48
C THR A 83 4.12 -22.66 -1.25
N LYS A 84 4.61 -22.67 -2.49
CA LYS A 84 4.74 -23.88 -3.29
C LYS A 84 5.82 -24.72 -2.61
N GLN A 85 5.46 -25.38 -1.51
CA GLN A 85 6.19 -26.45 -0.85
C GLN A 85 5.29 -27.69 -0.93
N GLY A 86 5.06 -28.13 -2.16
CA GLY A 86 4.45 -29.41 -2.49
C GLY A 86 5.13 -29.90 -3.77
N GLY A 87 5.81 -31.04 -3.80
CA GLY A 87 5.99 -32.04 -2.76
C GLY A 87 6.94 -33.14 -3.23
N VAL A 88 7.15 -34.08 -2.30
CA VAL A 88 7.74 -35.43 -2.36
C VAL A 88 9.19 -35.59 -2.81
#